data_AF-A0A0C2WFP9-F1
#
_entry.id   AF-A0A0C2WFP9-F1
#
_cell.length_a   1.000
_cell.length_b   1.000
_cell.length_c   1.000
_cell.angle_alpha   90.00
_cell.angle_beta   90.00
_cell.angle_gamma   90.00
#
_symmetry.space_group_name_H-M   'P 1'
#
loop_
_entity.id
_entity.type
_entity.pdbx_description
1 polymer ?
#
loop_
_entity_poly.entity_id
_entity_poly.type
_entity_poly.pdbx_seq_one_letter_code
_entity_poly.pdbx_strand_id
1 'polypeptide(L)'
;MLAAHKYLWENLQILHRDISIGNILLYRAEEGQEANGLLIDFDFSTTFVPDSVNDEDDANFTTAADDAGTGNMETNNNSRASSMKAAGTGNMETVTADV
;
A
#
# COMPACT_ATOMS: atom_id res chain seq x y z
N MET A 1 -12.50 -6.30 15.46
CA MET A 1 -11.38 -6.85 14.67
C MET A 1 -11.03 -5.96 13.48
N LEU A 2 -11.92 -5.77 12.50
CA LEU A 2 -11.65 -4.93 11.32
C LEU A 2 -11.29 -3.48 11.68
N ALA A 3 -12.00 -2.87 12.65
CA ALA A 3 -11.72 -1.51 13.09
C ALA A 3 -10.31 -1.33 13.69
N ALA A 4 -9.87 -2.27 14.54
CA ALA A 4 -8.53 -2.25 15.13
C ALA A 4 -7.45 -2.44 14.05
N HIS A 5 -7.63 -3.41 13.16
CA HIS A 5 -6.70 -3.62 12.03
C HIS A 5 -6.64 -2.40 11.11
N LYS A 6 -7.79 -1.79 10.79
CA LYS A 6 -7.86 -0.56 10.00
C LYS A 6 -7.10 0.59 10.68
N TYR A 7 -7.27 0.73 12.00
CA TYR A 7 -6.54 1.73 12.77
C TYR A 7 -5.02 1.52 12.70
N LEU A 8 -4.55 0.28 12.91
CA LEU A 8 -3.13 -0.08 12.80
C LEU A 8 -2.56 0.26 11.41
N TRP A 9 -3.30 -0.07 10.36
CA TRP A 9 -2.90 0.17 8.98
C TRP A 9 -2.82 1.67 8.67
N GLU A 10 -3.89 2.42 8.94
CA GLU A 10 -4.02 3.81 8.52
C GLU A 10 -3.20 4.78 9.39
N ASN A 11 -3.04 4.50 10.68
CA ASN A 11 -2.49 5.46 11.64
C ASN A 11 -1.08 5.10 12.10
N LEU A 12 -0.74 3.82 12.11
CA LEU A 12 0.54 3.33 12.64
C LEU A 12 1.42 2.66 11.58
N GLN A 13 0.91 2.51 10.35
CA GLN A 13 1.54 1.76 9.26
C GLN A 13 1.99 0.36 9.70
N ILE A 14 1.17 -0.30 10.52
CA ILE A 14 1.38 -1.67 11.00
C ILE A 14 0.40 -2.59 10.28
N LEU A 15 0.94 -3.64 9.67
CA LEU A 15 0.19 -4.77 9.16
C LEU A 15 0.33 -5.94 10.13
N HIS A 16 -0.79 -6.36 10.74
CA HIS A 16 -0.80 -7.40 11.79
C HIS A 16 -0.48 -8.81 11.24
N ARG A 17 -0.90 -9.10 10.00
CA ARG A 17 -0.76 -10.39 9.27
C ARG A 17 -1.37 -11.65 9.88
N ASP A 18 -1.64 -11.69 11.19
CA ASP A 18 -2.31 -12.81 11.84
C ASP A 18 -3.63 -12.40 12.51
N ILE A 19 -4.66 -12.21 11.70
CA ILE A 19 -5.99 -11.79 12.16
C ILE A 19 -6.85 -13.03 12.44
N SER A 20 -7.00 -13.36 13.73
CA SER A 20 -7.79 -14.51 14.19
C SER A 20 -8.54 -14.18 15.49
N ILE A 21 -9.60 -14.93 15.81
CA ILE A 21 -10.37 -14.74 17.06
C ILE A 21 -9.50 -14.98 18.30
N GLY A 22 -8.52 -15.89 18.20
CA GLY A 22 -7.57 -16.16 19.27
C GLY A 22 -6.71 -14.96 19.65
N ASN A 23 -6.52 -14.02 18.71
CA ASN A 23 -5.73 -12.81 18.88
C ASN A 23 -6.60 -11.61 19.32
N ILE A 24 -7.79 -11.86 19.86
CA ILE A 24 -8.67 -10.83 20.44
C ILE A 24 -8.83 -11.06 21.93
N LEU A 25 -8.31 -10.15 22.74
CA LEU A 25 -8.57 -10.12 24.18
C LEU A 25 -9.88 -9.38 24.45
N LEU A 26 -10.82 -10.04 25.11
CA LEU A 26 -12.07 -9.42 25.54
C LEU A 26 -11.95 -8.91 26.96
N TYR A 27 -12.22 -7.63 27.15
CA TYR A 27 -12.32 -6.99 28.45
C TYR A 27 -13.77 -6.57 28.72
N ARG A 28 -14.31 -7.00 29.86
CA ARG A 28 -15.62 -6.58 30.35
C ARG A 28 -15.45 -6.13 31.80
N ALA A 29 -15.84 -4.90 32.10
CA ALA A 29 -15.69 -4.33 33.44
C ALA A 29 -16.67 -4.96 34.45
N GLU A 30 -17.92 -5.15 34.05
CA GLU A 30 -18.97 -5.74 34.88
C GLU A 30 -19.82 -6.74 34.07
N GLU A 31 -20.35 -7.75 34.74
CA GLU A 31 -21.24 -8.73 34.10
C GLU A 31 -22.49 -8.05 33.51
N GLY A 32 -22.87 -8.44 32.29
CA GLY A 32 -24.01 -7.85 31.58
C GLY A 32 -23.69 -6.58 30.77
N GLN A 33 -22.49 -5.98 30.92
CA GLN A 33 -22.06 -4.88 30.05
C GLN A 33 -21.47 -5.38 28.72
N GLU A 34 -21.46 -4.48 27.72
CA GLU A 34 -20.73 -4.70 26.48
C GLU A 34 -19.24 -4.95 26.76
N ALA A 35 -18.65 -5.88 26.01
CA ALA A 35 -17.23 -6.20 26.12
C ALA A 35 -16.43 -5.42 25.07
N ASN A 36 -15.31 -4.85 25.48
CA ASN A 36 -14.34 -4.23 24.59
C ASN A 36 -13.35 -5.28 24.08
N GLY A 37 -13.10 -5.29 22.77
CA GLY A 37 -12.11 -6.18 22.16
C GLY A 37 -10.80 -5.44 21.88
N LEU A 38 -9.69 -5.97 22.38
CA LEU A 38 -8.33 -5.52 22.09
C LEU A 38 -7.66 -6.51 21.13
N LEU A 39 -7.07 -6.00 20.05
CA LEU A 39 -6.23 -6.81 19.16
C LEU A 39 -4.85 -6.99 19.81
N ILE A 40 -4.43 -8.24 19.96
CA ILE A 40 -3.19 -8.65 20.63
C ILE A 40 -2.35 -9.52 19.69
N ASP A 41 -1.14 -9.88 20.15
CA ASP A 41 -0.19 -10.75 19.44
C ASP A 41 0.34 -10.16 18.13
N PHE A 42 1.44 -9.40 18.25
CA PHE A 42 2.08 -8.70 17.13
C PHE A 42 3.33 -9.42 16.63
N ASP A 43 3.56 -10.68 17.01
CA ASP A 43 4.80 -11.39 16.67
C ASP A 43 4.94 -11.61 15.16
N PHE A 44 3.81 -11.72 14.45
CA PHE A 44 3.77 -11.78 13.00
C PHE A 44 3.58 -10.41 12.34
N SER A 45 3.57 -9.29 13.06
CA SER A 45 3.34 -7.97 12.44
C SER A 45 4.53 -7.48 11.61
N THR A 46 4.28 -6.51 10.72
CA THR A 46 5.32 -5.77 10.00
C THR A 46 4.93 -4.30 9.89
N THR A 47 5.93 -3.42 9.94
CA THR A 47 5.75 -2.02 9.55
C THR A 47 5.96 -1.86 8.05
N PHE A 48 5.30 -0.89 7.44
CA PHE A 48 5.58 -0.46 6.07
C PHE A 48 5.80 1.04 6.04
N VAL A 49 6.74 1.49 5.21
CA VAL A 49 6.86 2.92 4.89
C VAL A 49 5.95 3.12 3.68
N PRO A 50 4.90 3.95 3.75
CA PRO A 50 4.19 4.36 2.56
C PRO A 50 5.24 4.99 1.64
N ASP A 51 5.31 4.58 0.37
CA ASP A 51 6.23 5.18 -0.59
C ASP A 51 6.11 6.70 -0.44
N SER A 52 7.13 7.32 0.15
CA SER A 52 7.22 8.77 0.15
C SER A 52 7.25 9.13 -1.31
N VAL A 53 6.24 9.87 -1.76
CA VAL A 53 6.32 10.60 -3.02
C VAL A 53 7.70 11.24 -3.04
N ASN A 54 8.57 10.72 -3.90
CA ASN A 54 9.86 11.31 -4.17
C ASN A 54 9.56 12.59 -4.94
N ASP A 55 9.22 13.65 -4.22
CA ASP A 55 9.21 15.02 -4.72
C ASP A 55 10.68 15.48 -4.83
N GLU A 56 11.48 14.78 -5.63
CA GLU A 56 12.80 15.22 -6.09
C GLU A 56 12.61 16.11 -7.33
N ASP A 57 11.82 17.18 -7.18
CA ASP A 57 11.81 18.33 -8.07
C ASP A 57 12.47 19.49 -7.31
N ASP A 58 13.81 19.52 -7.27
CA ASP A 58 14.57 20.76 -7.07
C ASP A 58 16.02 20.59 -7.56
N ALA A 59 16.18 20.88 -8.86
CA ALA A 59 17.30 21.60 -9.46
C ALA A 59 18.68 21.52 -8.77
N ASN A 60 19.56 20.64 -9.28
CA ASN A 60 21.01 20.86 -9.19
C ASN A 60 21.65 20.96 -10.58
N PHE A 61 21.55 22.18 -11.13
CA PHE A 61 22.60 22.95 -11.82
C PHE A 61 23.69 22.20 -12.61
N THR A 62 23.54 22.13 -13.95
CA THR A 62 24.67 21.90 -14.87
C THR A 62 24.79 23.06 -15.86
N THR A 63 25.41 24.15 -15.43
CA THR A 63 26.10 25.07 -16.34
C THR A 63 27.49 25.35 -15.80
N ALA A 64 28.44 24.53 -16.25
CA ALA A 64 29.80 24.95 -16.52
C ALA A 64 30.31 24.07 -17.65
N ALA A 65 30.25 24.63 -18.87
CA ALA A 65 31.18 24.24 -19.90
C ALA A 65 32.59 24.44 -19.35
N ASP A 66 33.40 23.39 -19.41
CA ASP A 66 34.83 23.39 -19.69
C ASP A 66 35.53 22.25 -18.93
N ASP A 67 36.31 21.50 -19.71
CA ASP A 67 37.42 20.64 -19.32
C ASP A 67 37.23 19.12 -19.44
N ALA A 68 38.23 18.52 -20.06
CA ALA A 68 38.22 17.25 -20.76
C ALA A 68 38.49 16.04 -19.85
N GLY A 69 37.89 14.89 -20.17
CA GLY A 69 38.29 13.64 -19.50
C GLY A 69 37.39 12.42 -19.74
N THR A 70 37.55 11.78 -20.90
CA THR A 70 37.54 10.31 -21.10
C THR A 70 36.49 9.40 -20.42
N GLY A 71 35.50 8.96 -21.22
CA GLY A 71 35.27 7.54 -21.57
C GLY A 71 34.66 6.57 -20.54
N ASN A 72 33.35 6.30 -20.64
CA ASN A 72 32.79 5.02 -21.13
C ASN A 72 31.26 5.00 -20.95
N MET A 73 30.57 4.99 -22.07
CA MET A 73 29.12 5.02 -22.21
C MET A 73 28.67 3.63 -22.67
N GLU A 74 28.06 2.84 -21.78
CA GLU A 74 27.24 1.69 -22.17
C GLU A 74 25.88 1.76 -21.47
N THR A 75 25.00 2.57 -22.05
CA THR A 75 23.55 2.56 -21.84
C THR A 75 22.94 1.38 -22.59
N ASN A 76 22.57 0.31 -21.89
CA ASN A 76 21.76 -0.75 -22.49
C ASN A 76 20.26 -0.40 -22.39
N ASN A 77 19.79 0.25 -23.45
CA ASN A 77 18.40 0.57 -23.74
C ASN A 77 17.69 -0.65 -24.35
N ASN A 78 16.95 -1.41 -23.56
CA ASN A 78 15.92 -2.31 -24.11
C ASN A 78 14.56 -1.58 -24.10
N SER A 79 14.37 -0.75 -25.12
CA SER A 79 13.13 -0.05 -25.40
C SER A 79 12.35 -0.71 -26.55
N ARG A 80 11.06 -1.00 -26.26
CA ARG A 80 9.90 -1.00 -27.18
C ARG A 80 9.67 -2.19 -28.13
N ALA A 81 8.57 -2.90 -27.85
CA ALA A 81 7.58 -3.23 -28.88
C ALA A 81 6.18 -2.95 -28.32
N SER A 82 5.63 -1.78 -28.68
CA SER A 82 4.20 -1.46 -28.57
C SER A 82 3.44 -2.14 -29.70
N SER A 83 2.29 -2.77 -29.41
CA SER A 83 1.09 -2.98 -30.26
C SER A 83 0.29 -4.13 -29.60
N MET A 84 -1.03 -4.16 -29.43
CA MET A 84 -2.15 -3.49 -30.09
C MET A 84 -3.29 -3.26 -29.09
N LYS A 85 -3.98 -2.14 -29.34
CA LYS A 85 -5.27 -1.71 -28.79
C LYS A 85 -6.39 -2.58 -29.38
N ALA A 86 -7.27 -3.14 -28.56
CA ALA A 86 -8.60 -3.57 -29.01
C ALA A 86 -9.63 -3.31 -27.90
N ALA A 87 -10.54 -2.39 -28.20
CA ALA A 87 -11.72 -2.09 -27.43
C ALA A 87 -12.76 -3.20 -27.58
N GLY A 88 -13.48 -3.50 -26.50
CA GLY A 88 -14.74 -4.26 -26.49
C GLY A 88 -15.48 -3.85 -25.22
N THR A 89 -16.24 -2.76 -25.26
CA THR A 89 -17.69 -2.73 -25.53
C THR A 89 -18.47 -3.55 -24.49
N GLY A 90 -19.24 -2.86 -23.67
CA GLY A 90 -19.93 -3.40 -22.51
C GLY A 90 -21.03 -4.40 -22.82
N ASN A 91 -21.55 -5.00 -21.74
CA ASN A 91 -22.96 -4.85 -21.44
C ASN A 91 -23.20 -5.00 -19.93
N MET A 92 -23.90 -3.99 -19.44
CA MET A 92 -24.50 -3.85 -18.13
C MET A 92 -25.84 -4.60 -18.20
N GLU A 93 -26.01 -5.64 -17.40
CA GLU A 93 -27.35 -6.15 -17.09
C GLU A 93 -27.49 -6.24 -15.57
N THR A 94 -28.16 -5.22 -15.04
CA THR A 94 -28.78 -5.21 -13.72
C THR A 94 -29.91 -6.23 -13.72
N VAL A 95 -29.81 -7.30 -12.95
CA VAL A 95 -30.97 -8.11 -12.59
C VAL A 95 -31.48 -7.61 -11.24
N THR A 96 -32.56 -6.84 -11.32
CA THR A 96 -33.39 -6.40 -10.21
C THR A 96 -34.01 -7.59 -9.50
N ALA A 97 -33.94 -7.58 -8.17
CA ALA A 97 -34.80 -8.37 -7.30
C ALA A 97 -36.22 -7.77 -7.31
N ASP A 98 -37.25 -8.62 -7.37
CA ASP A 98 -38.56 -8.29 -6.81
C ASP A 98 -39.42 -9.55 -6.56
N VAL A 99 -39.92 -9.59 -5.30
CA VAL A 99 -41.10 -10.25 -4.70
C VAL A 99 -41.25 -11.78 -4.73
#